data_AF-A0A822HD56-F1
#
_entry.id   AF-A0A822HD56-F1
#
_cell.length_a   1.000
_cell.length_b   1.000
_cell.length_c   1.000
_cell.angle_alpha   90.00
_cell.angle_beta   90.00
_cell.angle_gamma   90.00
#
_symmetry.space_group_name_H-M   'P 1'
#
loop_
_entity.id
_entity.type
_entity.pdbx_description
1 polymer ?
#
loop_
_entity_poly.entity_id
_entity_poly.type
_entity_poly.pdbx_seq_one_letter_code
_entity_poly.pdbx_strand_id
1 'polypeptide(L)'
;KLKTAKVPEYVKFLDGEAQLEYYLQQYPLTDSRNIERSHNDLIRVENLLKSGGSTRSFEGQCLLSKLYYAQARYDECLTYVNLAINSIPIDINEQPNRSSLLLAEIYALNGLLLEKKNENLYEIIKSFDDSCRLSQTYYAAVEKSKHLSYDNLDIENSLIELAYQR
;
A
#
# COMPACT_ATOMS: atom_id res chain seq x y z
N LYS A 1 36.25 -16.34 14.14
CA LYS A 1 35.33 -15.21 13.86
C LYS A 1 34.24 -15.72 12.92
N LEU A 2 33.04 -16.02 13.44
CA LEU A 2 31.88 -16.38 12.62
C LEU A 2 31.49 -15.15 11.78
N LYS A 3 31.61 -15.26 10.46
CA LYS A 3 31.03 -14.26 9.54
C LYS A 3 29.51 -14.38 9.68
N THR A 4 28.86 -13.42 10.31
CA THR A 4 27.40 -13.29 10.28
C THR A 4 26.98 -13.19 8.82
N ALA A 5 26.18 -14.15 8.35
CA ALA A 5 25.64 -14.12 7.00
C ALA A 5 24.81 -12.85 6.82
N LYS A 6 25.06 -12.10 5.74
CA LYS A 6 24.30 -10.87 5.43
C LYS A 6 22.92 -11.30 4.95
N VAL A 7 21.86 -10.88 5.66
CA VAL A 7 20.48 -11.13 5.24
C VAL A 7 20.26 -10.48 3.85
N PRO A 8 19.72 -11.22 2.86
CA PRO A 8 19.43 -10.67 1.53
C PRO A 8 18.51 -9.46 1.61
N GLU A 9 18.71 -8.49 0.73
CA GLU A 9 17.95 -7.23 0.73
C GLU A 9 16.45 -7.49 0.53
N TYR A 10 16.08 -8.36 -0.41
CA TYR A 10 14.69 -8.74 -0.64
C TYR A 10 14.00 -9.36 0.58
N VAL A 11 14.73 -10.11 1.42
CA VAL A 11 14.16 -10.67 2.66
C VAL A 11 13.82 -9.55 3.65
N LYS A 12 14.65 -8.50 3.73
CA LYS A 12 14.36 -7.33 4.57
C LYS A 12 13.17 -6.54 4.03
N PHE A 13 13.03 -6.45 2.71
CA PHE A 13 11.89 -5.81 2.07
C PHE A 13 10.58 -6.50 2.45
N LEU A 14 10.52 -7.83 2.31
CA LEU A 14 9.34 -8.63 2.69
C LEU A 14 9.05 -8.55 4.21
N ASP A 15 10.08 -8.51 5.04
CA ASP A 15 9.92 -8.31 6.50
C ASP A 15 9.34 -6.92 6.81
N GLY A 16 9.82 -5.88 6.12
CA GLY A 16 9.27 -4.53 6.23
C GLY A 16 7.81 -4.46 5.81
N GLU A 17 7.46 -5.08 4.68
CA GLU A 17 6.07 -5.17 4.24
C GLU A 17 5.19 -5.89 5.27
N ALA A 18 5.58 -7.09 5.71
CA ALA A 18 4.79 -7.87 6.64
C ALA A 18 4.55 -7.11 7.96
N GLN A 19 5.56 -6.40 8.46
CA GLN A 19 5.42 -5.55 9.64
C GLN A 19 4.50 -4.34 9.40
N LEU A 20 4.56 -3.73 8.21
CA LEU A 20 3.66 -2.63 7.84
C LEU A 20 2.21 -3.10 7.81
N GLU A 21 1.93 -4.18 7.08
CA GLU A 21 0.56 -4.71 6.95
C GLU A 21 0.01 -5.15 8.31
N TYR A 22 0.83 -5.83 9.12
CA TYR A 22 0.43 -6.20 10.47
C TYR A 22 0.11 -4.98 11.34
N TYR A 23 0.95 -3.94 11.30
CA TYR A 23 0.69 -2.71 12.04
C TYR A 23 -0.64 -2.07 11.61
N LEU A 24 -0.91 -2.00 10.31
CA LEU A 24 -2.12 -1.36 9.78
C LEU A 24 -3.39 -2.18 10.03
N GLN A 25 -3.29 -3.49 10.21
CA GLN A 25 -4.39 -4.32 10.71
C GLN A 25 -4.71 -4.01 12.18
N GLN A 26 -3.70 -3.77 13.02
CA GLN A 26 -3.91 -3.44 14.43
C GLN A 26 -4.34 -1.98 14.63
N TYR A 27 -3.88 -1.08 13.76
CA TYR A 27 -4.15 0.34 13.79
C TYR A 27 -4.67 0.84 12.44
N PRO A 28 -5.93 0.50 12.07
CA PRO A 28 -6.50 0.88 10.78
C PRO A 28 -6.47 2.39 10.55
N LEU A 29 -6.16 2.79 9.31
CA LEU A 29 -6.10 4.20 8.89
C LEU A 29 -7.49 4.85 8.74
N THR A 30 -8.55 4.09 8.90
CA THR A 30 -9.94 4.56 8.99
C THR A 30 -10.20 5.38 10.25
N ASP A 31 -9.43 5.14 11.32
CA ASP A 31 -9.45 5.96 12.54
C ASP A 31 -8.31 6.97 12.51
N SER A 32 -8.65 8.25 12.36
CA SER A 32 -7.68 9.35 12.29
C SER A 32 -6.79 9.47 13.53
N ARG A 33 -7.21 8.94 14.68
CA ARG A 33 -6.42 8.92 15.92
C ARG A 33 -5.20 7.98 15.84
N ASN A 34 -5.22 7.01 14.93
CA ASN A 34 -4.12 6.06 14.74
C ASN A 34 -2.93 6.66 13.95
N ILE A 35 -3.18 7.73 13.20
CA ILE A 35 -2.18 8.38 12.34
C ILE A 35 -1.10 9.11 13.17
N GLU A 36 -1.44 9.61 14.37
CA GLU A 36 -0.50 10.37 15.21
C GLU A 36 0.50 9.49 15.99
N ARG A 37 0.20 8.20 16.20
CA ARG A 37 1.04 7.26 16.97
C ARG A 37 2.15 6.60 16.15
N SER A 38 1.94 6.49 14.85
CA SER A 38 2.69 5.63 13.94
C SER A 38 4.12 6.12 13.64
N HIS A 39 4.44 7.40 13.89
CA HIS A 39 5.74 7.93 13.50
C HIS A 39 6.89 7.17 14.17
N ASN A 40 6.83 6.97 15.48
CA ASN A 40 7.88 6.25 16.22
C ASN A 40 7.86 4.74 15.95
N ASP A 41 6.67 4.17 15.80
CA ASP A 41 6.48 2.72 15.66
C ASP A 41 6.93 2.20 14.29
N LEU A 42 6.88 3.05 13.25
CA LEU A 42 7.19 2.66 11.87
C LEU A 42 8.60 3.03 11.39
N ILE A 43 9.46 3.66 12.21
CA ILE A 43 10.85 4.01 11.81
C ILE A 43 11.63 2.76 11.37
N ARG A 44 11.47 1.66 12.11
CA ARG A 44 12.14 0.40 11.77
C ARG A 44 11.65 -0.14 10.43
N VAL A 45 10.34 -0.09 10.19
CA VAL A 45 9.69 -0.54 8.97
C VAL A 45 10.18 0.27 7.76
N GLU A 46 10.27 1.59 7.90
CA GLU A 46 10.81 2.49 6.87
C GLU A 46 12.24 2.09 6.46
N ASN A 47 13.09 1.79 7.45
CA ASN A 47 14.46 1.37 7.19
C ASN A 47 14.54 0.00 6.48
N LEU A 48 13.65 -0.94 6.83
CA LEU A 48 13.56 -2.24 6.16
C LEU A 48 13.15 -2.09 4.69
N LEU A 49 12.11 -1.29 4.43
CA LEU A 49 11.63 -1.02 3.06
C LEU A 49 12.67 -0.28 2.21
N LYS A 50 13.39 0.71 2.78
CA LYS A 50 14.44 1.46 2.06
C LYS A 50 15.68 0.63 1.79
N SER A 51 16.13 -0.17 2.75
CA SER A 51 17.38 -0.94 2.66
C SER A 51 17.24 -2.29 1.94
N GLY A 52 16.02 -2.77 1.76
CA GLY A 52 15.73 -4.05 1.12
C GLY A 52 15.71 -4.01 -0.42
N GLY A 53 15.93 -2.85 -1.03
CA GLY A 53 15.81 -2.66 -2.48
C GLY A 53 14.34 -2.81 -2.89
N SER A 54 13.58 -1.74 -3.11
CA SER A 54 13.92 -0.75 -4.09
C SER A 54 12.99 0.45 -3.92
N THR A 55 13.50 1.58 -3.42
CA THR A 55 12.78 2.87 -3.46
C THR A 55 12.41 3.28 -4.90
N ARG A 56 12.94 2.57 -5.90
CA ARG A 56 12.71 2.76 -7.32
C ARG A 56 11.75 1.73 -7.94
N SER A 57 11.37 0.67 -7.23
CA SER A 57 10.44 -0.33 -7.75
C SER A 57 9.04 0.17 -7.48
N PHE A 58 8.12 -0.21 -8.36
CA PHE A 58 6.70 0.06 -8.19
C PHE A 58 6.22 -0.34 -6.78
N GLU A 59 6.47 -1.59 -6.38
CA GLU A 59 6.04 -2.12 -5.08
C GLU A 59 6.65 -1.36 -3.89
N GLY A 60 7.94 -1.01 -3.98
CA GLY A 60 8.61 -0.24 -2.94
C GLY A 60 8.06 1.18 -2.83
N GLN A 61 7.70 1.80 -3.95
CA GLN A 61 7.06 3.10 -3.96
C GLN A 61 5.64 3.03 -3.39
N CYS A 62 4.89 1.97 -3.69
CA CYS A 62 3.57 1.72 -3.11
C CYS A 62 3.64 1.63 -1.58
N LEU A 63 4.51 0.75 -1.06
CA LEU A 63 4.62 0.51 0.38
C LEU A 63 5.17 1.74 1.13
N LEU A 64 6.11 2.48 0.54
CA LEU A 64 6.60 3.73 1.15
C LEU A 64 5.52 4.80 1.18
N SER A 65 4.68 4.91 0.13
CA SER A 65 3.52 5.82 0.14
C SER A 65 2.59 5.50 1.29
N LYS A 66 2.22 4.22 1.44
CA LYS A 66 1.36 3.71 2.51
C LYS A 66 1.94 4.00 3.90
N LEU A 67 3.22 3.74 4.09
CA LEU A 67 3.94 4.04 5.33
C LEU A 67 3.95 5.54 5.65
N TYR A 68 4.26 6.41 4.68
CA TYR A 68 4.30 7.85 4.93
C TYR A 68 2.92 8.44 5.21
N TYR A 69 1.88 7.95 4.53
CA TYR A 69 0.51 8.33 4.88
C TYR A 69 0.19 7.95 6.34
N ALA A 70 0.52 6.71 6.73
CA ALA A 70 0.32 6.25 8.09
C ALA A 70 1.04 7.13 9.11
N GLN A 71 2.24 7.63 8.78
CA GLN A 71 3.06 8.55 9.58
C GLN A 71 2.66 10.04 9.51
N ALA A 72 1.53 10.38 8.87
CA ALA A 72 1.12 11.76 8.59
C ALA A 72 2.12 12.60 7.76
N ARG A 73 3.06 11.94 7.07
CA ARG A 73 4.09 12.56 6.22
C ARG A 73 3.56 12.72 4.79
N TYR A 74 2.58 13.61 4.64
CA TYR A 74 1.77 13.70 3.41
C TYR A 74 2.58 14.18 2.19
N ASP A 75 3.60 15.02 2.37
CA ASP A 75 4.44 15.49 1.27
C ASP A 75 5.33 14.37 0.71
N GLU A 76 5.95 13.57 1.58
CA GLU A 76 6.68 12.37 1.16
C GLU A 76 5.73 11.32 0.57
N CYS A 77 4.55 11.13 1.18
CA CYS A 77 3.52 10.25 0.65
C CYS A 77 3.16 10.63 -0.79
N LEU A 78 2.86 11.90 -1.07
CA LEU A 78 2.52 12.37 -2.41
C LEU A 78 3.67 12.15 -3.39
N THR A 79 4.91 12.40 -2.96
CA THR A 79 6.10 12.15 -3.78
C THR A 79 6.14 10.70 -4.25
N TYR A 80 5.94 9.75 -3.33
CA TYR A 80 5.98 8.32 -3.68
C TYR A 80 4.73 7.84 -4.41
N VAL A 81 3.55 8.41 -4.16
CA VAL A 81 2.33 8.16 -4.94
C VAL A 81 2.57 8.54 -6.40
N ASN A 82 3.12 9.72 -6.65
CA ASN A 82 3.43 10.19 -8.00
C ASN A 82 4.49 9.29 -8.68
N LEU A 83 5.50 8.83 -7.94
CA LEU A 83 6.48 7.90 -8.48
C LEU A 83 5.84 6.55 -8.86
N ALA A 84 4.97 6.02 -8.00
CA ALA A 84 4.27 4.76 -8.24
C ALA A 84 3.35 4.85 -9.47
N ILE A 85 2.55 5.93 -9.59
CA ILE A 85 1.67 6.15 -10.75
C ILE A 85 2.47 6.28 -12.06
N ASN A 86 3.64 6.91 -12.02
CA ASN A 86 4.50 7.06 -13.20
C ASN A 86 5.33 5.81 -13.53
N SER A 87 5.31 4.78 -12.69
CA SER A 87 6.09 3.56 -12.85
C SER A 87 5.23 2.28 -12.87
N ILE A 88 3.93 2.43 -13.12
CA ILE A 88 2.99 1.31 -13.22
C ILE A 88 3.49 0.29 -14.27
N PRO A 89 3.71 -0.98 -13.89
CA PRO A 89 4.06 -2.04 -14.82
C PRO A 89 2.98 -2.21 -15.91
N ILE A 90 3.41 -2.42 -17.16
CA ILE A 90 2.51 -2.53 -18.33
C ILE A 90 1.51 -3.68 -18.18
N ASP A 91 1.94 -4.76 -17.53
CA ASP A 91 1.23 -6.02 -17.34
C ASP A 91 0.46 -6.12 -16.01
N ILE A 92 0.42 -5.04 -15.21
CA ILE A 92 -0.16 -5.07 -13.85
C ILE A 92 -1.63 -5.49 -13.79
N ASN A 93 -2.34 -5.37 -14.93
CA ASN A 93 -3.75 -5.71 -15.07
C ASN A 93 -3.99 -6.96 -15.92
N GLU A 94 -2.95 -7.64 -16.44
CA GLU A 94 -3.11 -8.87 -17.23
C GLU A 94 -3.62 -10.03 -16.36
N GLN A 95 -3.11 -10.13 -15.14
CA GLN A 95 -3.61 -11.06 -14.12
C GLN A 95 -3.62 -10.37 -12.75
N PRO A 96 -4.78 -10.32 -12.05
CA PRO A 96 -4.84 -9.73 -10.73
C PRO A 96 -3.88 -10.42 -9.77
N ASN A 97 -2.97 -9.65 -9.20
CA ASN A 97 -1.96 -10.13 -8.27
C ASN A 97 -1.72 -9.08 -7.18
N ARG A 98 -0.76 -9.35 -6.28
CA ARG A 98 -0.42 -8.46 -5.17
C ARG A 98 -0.10 -7.02 -5.64
N SER A 99 0.58 -6.84 -6.76
CA SER A 99 0.88 -5.51 -7.31
C SER A 99 -0.37 -4.78 -7.79
N SER A 100 -1.38 -5.48 -8.31
CA SER A 100 -2.67 -4.89 -8.66
C SER A 100 -3.39 -4.35 -7.41
N LEU A 101 -3.29 -5.04 -6.28
CA LEU A 101 -3.83 -4.57 -5.00
C LEU A 101 -3.09 -3.32 -4.50
N LEU A 102 -1.75 -3.32 -4.56
CA LEU A 102 -0.96 -2.14 -4.23
C LEU A 102 -1.29 -0.94 -5.13
N LEU A 103 -1.59 -1.17 -6.41
CA LEU A 103 -2.04 -0.11 -7.32
C LEU A 103 -3.38 0.48 -6.89
N ALA A 104 -4.33 -0.36 -6.50
CA ALA A 104 -5.62 0.08 -5.97
C ALA A 104 -5.44 1.00 -4.74
N GLU A 105 -4.60 0.57 -3.80
CA GLU A 105 -4.25 1.37 -2.61
C GLU A 105 -3.60 2.70 -2.96
N ILE A 106 -2.75 2.75 -4.00
CA ILE A 106 -2.13 4.01 -4.45
C ILE A 106 -3.16 4.97 -5.01
N TYR A 107 -4.15 4.49 -5.76
CA TYR A 107 -5.24 5.34 -6.20
C TYR A 107 -6.10 5.85 -5.03
N ALA A 108 -6.34 5.03 -4.01
CA ALA A 108 -6.99 5.50 -2.77
C ALA A 108 -6.18 6.60 -2.08
N LEU A 109 -4.87 6.40 -1.91
CA LEU A 109 -3.97 7.39 -1.30
C LEU A 109 -3.94 8.69 -2.11
N ASN A 110 -3.93 8.60 -3.45
CA ASN A 110 -4.00 9.77 -4.32
C ASN A 110 -5.28 10.57 -4.07
N GLY A 111 -6.44 9.91 -4.06
CA GLY A 111 -7.73 10.55 -3.75
C GLY A 111 -7.72 11.27 -2.40
N LEU A 112 -7.22 10.62 -1.35
CA LEU A 112 -7.12 11.20 0.00
C LEU A 112 -6.20 12.43 0.07
N LEU A 113 -5.10 12.40 -0.66
CA LEU A 113 -4.16 13.53 -0.71
C LEU A 113 -4.74 14.72 -1.49
N LEU A 114 -5.44 14.45 -2.60
CA LEU A 114 -6.16 15.46 -3.38
C LEU A 114 -7.29 16.11 -2.55
N GLU A 115 -8.07 15.31 -1.82
CA GLU A 115 -9.09 15.80 -0.88
C GLU A 115 -8.49 16.73 0.17
N LYS A 116 -7.37 16.32 0.80
CA LYS A 116 -6.69 17.14 1.83
C LYS A 116 -6.24 18.49 1.30
N LYS A 117 -5.89 18.57 0.02
CA LYS A 117 -5.45 19.81 -0.64
C LYS A 117 -6.61 20.64 -1.21
N ASN A 118 -7.85 20.17 -1.10
CA ASN A 118 -9.03 20.76 -1.74
C ASN A 118 -8.83 20.94 -3.26
N GLU A 119 -8.26 19.92 -3.91
CA GLU A 119 -8.02 19.92 -5.35
C GLU A 119 -9.28 19.52 -6.15
N ASN A 120 -9.14 19.32 -7.46
CA ASN A 120 -10.24 19.11 -8.39
C ASN A 120 -11.09 17.88 -8.01
N LEU A 121 -12.38 18.11 -7.73
CA LEU A 121 -13.35 17.07 -7.37
C LEU A 121 -13.40 15.92 -8.39
N TYR A 122 -13.23 16.20 -9.68
CA TYR A 122 -13.20 15.16 -10.71
C TYR A 122 -12.02 14.20 -10.53
N GLU A 123 -10.83 14.71 -10.19
CA GLU A 123 -9.62 13.90 -10.02
C GLU A 123 -9.67 13.10 -8.72
N ILE A 124 -10.30 13.65 -7.68
CA ILE A 124 -10.61 12.96 -6.43
C ILE A 124 -11.50 11.74 -6.71
N ILE A 125 -12.67 11.97 -7.33
CA ILE A 125 -13.63 10.91 -7.63
C ILE A 125 -12.99 9.84 -8.52
N LYS A 126 -12.29 10.26 -9.59
CA LYS A 126 -11.62 9.32 -10.49
C LYS A 126 -10.61 8.44 -9.75
N SER A 127 -9.85 9.01 -8.81
CA SER A 127 -8.89 8.25 -8.01
C SER A 127 -9.58 7.19 -7.15
N PHE A 128 -10.70 7.52 -6.49
CA PHE A 128 -11.47 6.53 -5.73
C PHE A 128 -12.13 5.48 -6.63
N ASP A 129 -12.68 5.86 -7.78
CA ASP A 129 -13.26 4.93 -8.76
C ASP A 129 -12.21 3.90 -9.26
N ASP A 130 -11.01 4.37 -9.61
CA ASP A 130 -9.93 3.48 -10.06
C ASP A 130 -9.48 2.51 -8.94
N SER A 131 -9.40 2.98 -7.69
CA SER A 131 -9.14 2.14 -6.51
C SER A 131 -10.23 1.06 -6.34
N CYS A 132 -11.49 1.45 -6.34
CA CYS A 132 -12.64 0.55 -6.17
C CYS A 132 -12.69 -0.50 -7.28
N ARG A 133 -12.49 -0.10 -8.54
CA ARG A 133 -12.50 -1.02 -9.69
C ARG A 133 -11.39 -2.07 -9.61
N LEU A 134 -10.17 -1.65 -9.27
CA LEU A 134 -9.02 -2.56 -9.17
C LEU A 134 -9.15 -3.52 -8.00
N SER A 135 -9.57 -3.01 -6.83
CA SER A 135 -9.79 -3.85 -5.65
C SER A 135 -10.88 -4.90 -5.87
N GLN A 136 -12.01 -4.54 -6.49
CA GLN A 136 -13.06 -5.50 -6.87
C GLN A 136 -12.53 -6.60 -7.78
N THR A 137 -11.75 -6.21 -8.80
CA THR A 137 -11.17 -7.15 -9.76
C THR A 137 -10.21 -8.12 -9.05
N TYR A 138 -9.38 -7.61 -8.13
CA TYR A 138 -8.48 -8.41 -7.31
C TYR A 138 -9.24 -9.40 -6.42
N TYR A 139 -10.20 -8.92 -5.63
CA TYR A 139 -10.92 -9.78 -4.70
C TYR A 139 -11.79 -10.83 -5.41
N ALA A 140 -12.41 -10.49 -6.53
CA ALA A 140 -13.13 -11.47 -7.35
C ALA A 140 -12.20 -12.58 -7.87
N ALA A 141 -10.96 -12.25 -8.25
CA ALA A 141 -9.97 -13.24 -8.67
C ALA A 141 -9.51 -14.13 -7.50
N VAL A 142 -9.30 -13.54 -6.32
CA VAL A 142 -8.95 -14.26 -5.09
C VAL A 142 -10.10 -15.18 -4.63
N GLU A 143 -11.34 -14.73 -4.69
CA GLU A 143 -12.50 -15.56 -4.34
C GLU A 143 -12.63 -16.75 -5.30
N LYS A 144 -12.48 -16.50 -6.61
CA LYS A 144 -12.46 -17.56 -7.61
C LYS A 144 -11.32 -18.57 -7.39
N SER A 145 -10.16 -18.13 -6.89
CA SER A 145 -9.05 -19.03 -6.58
C SER A 145 -9.24 -19.78 -5.25
N LYS A 146 -9.86 -19.18 -4.23
CA LYS A 146 -10.28 -19.86 -2.99
C LYS A 146 -11.32 -20.94 -3.24
N HIS A 147 -12.23 -20.76 -4.20
CA HIS A 147 -13.12 -21.83 -4.62
C HIS A 147 -12.38 -23.01 -5.30
N LEU A 148 -11.12 -22.81 -5.71
CA LEU A 148 -10.24 -23.85 -6.25
C LEU A 148 -9.27 -24.43 -5.19
N SER A 149 -9.00 -23.71 -4.09
CA SER A 149 -8.21 -24.18 -2.94
C SER A 149 -8.95 -23.94 -1.63
N TYR A 150 -9.40 -25.01 -0.97
CA TYR A 150 -9.99 -24.97 0.37
C TYR A 150 -9.04 -24.30 1.37
N ASP A 151 -9.20 -22.98 1.59
CA ASP A 151 -8.89 -22.26 2.84
C ASP A 151 -9.29 -20.78 2.71
N ASN A 152 -10.00 -20.27 3.73
CA ASN A 152 -10.49 -18.89 3.80
C ASN A 152 -9.43 -17.96 4.41
N LEU A 153 -9.02 -16.93 3.65
CA LEU A 153 -8.20 -15.81 4.11
C LEU A 153 -9.05 -14.53 4.10
N ASP A 154 -9.59 -14.12 5.24
CA ASP A 154 -10.15 -12.77 5.39
C ASP A 154 -8.99 -11.78 5.41
N ILE A 155 -8.90 -10.95 4.36
CA ILE A 155 -7.94 -9.85 4.26
C ILE A 155 -8.77 -8.57 4.27
N GLU A 156 -9.04 -8.04 5.46
CA GLU A 156 -9.54 -6.67 5.62
C GLU A 156 -8.40 -5.70 5.26
N ASN A 157 -8.68 -4.75 4.37
CA ASN A 157 -7.70 -3.77 3.90
C ASN A 157 -8.24 -2.36 4.11
N SER A 158 -7.73 -1.70 5.16
CA SER A 158 -8.26 -0.43 5.65
C SER A 158 -8.22 0.72 4.63
N LEU A 159 -7.28 0.71 3.67
CA LEU A 159 -7.21 1.77 2.64
C LEU A 159 -8.32 1.62 1.60
N ILE A 160 -8.64 0.39 1.24
CA ILE A 160 -9.70 0.07 0.28
C ILE A 160 -11.06 0.35 0.92
N GLU A 161 -11.24 -0.04 2.19
CA GLU A 161 -12.43 0.29 2.96
C GLU A 161 -12.66 1.79 3.07
N LEU A 162 -11.60 2.55 3.34
CA LEU A 162 -11.67 4.00 3.39
C LEU A 162 -12.07 4.58 2.02
N ALA A 163 -11.56 4.04 0.91
CA ALA A 163 -11.95 4.46 -0.44
C ALA A 163 -13.43 4.19 -0.73
N TYR A 164 -14.00 3.07 -0.27
CA TYR A 164 -15.43 2.77 -0.43
C TYR A 164 -16.36 3.68 0.37
N GLN A 165 -15.87 4.30 1.44
CA GLN A 165 -16.65 5.17 2.32
C GLN A 165 -16.72 6.63 1.82
N ARG A 166 -15.94 6.98 0.79
CA ARG A 166 -15.82 8.33 0.22
C ARG A 166 -16.66 8.47 -1.04
#